data_AF-A0A0B0ETA0-F1
#
_entry.id   AF-A0A0B0ETA0-F1
#
_cell.length_a   1.000
_cell.length_b   1.000
_cell.length_c   1.000
_cell.angle_alpha   90.00
_cell.angle_beta   90.00
_cell.angle_gamma   90.00
#
_symmetry.space_group_name_H-M   'P 1'
#
loop_
_entity.id
_entity.type
_entity.pdbx_description
1 polymer ?
#
loop_
_entity_poly.entity_id
_entity_poly.type
_entity_poly.pdbx_seq_one_letter_code
_entity_poly.pdbx_strand_id
1 'polypeptide(L)'
;MYKKIFIPLDNSKYSTYCEEIAISIAKKSNSELVGGHVYAASLHHKRFKEMEVGLPEKYKEESELKKQREYHNSLIGRGLRMISDSYLDSLERKSKKQNIPFARNITEGKNYIQLVKDINRNDYDLVIIGVRGLGEVEENAIGSVCERVVRRINTDVLIVKNEKPLEGRIIVTVDGSEQSFRAVEMASDLAVKYNLELEAVSVYDPHYHHVAFNGIAKILSGEMGEVFKSDEQEKLHEDVIDKGLEKIYQGHLESAFKKVMESGIKLKTTLLEGKPYDQILKYIDKVKPSILVLGRTGIHSIDGLDLGSATENILRNAKCNVLITKSRQKVETNPFYEDEEIVKKEIMREQAAEEQVVTTAAVSWTDDANTLISKVPAFVRPMVVGEVENYARTKGSSEITKEIVEEVKAKWADSMNYS
;
A
#
# COMPACT_ATOMS: atom_id res chain seq x y z
N MET A 1 -0.79 -20.93 8.88
CA MET A 1 -1.85 -20.77 7.86
C MET A 1 -3.26 -20.54 8.44
N TYR A 2 -4.22 -20.13 7.59
CA TYR A 2 -5.58 -19.68 7.91
C TYR A 2 -6.48 -20.75 8.55
N LYS A 3 -7.16 -20.44 9.65
CA LYS A 3 -8.08 -21.35 10.34
C LYS A 3 -9.54 -21.04 10.02
N LYS A 4 -9.91 -19.77 9.89
CA LYS A 4 -11.28 -19.35 9.60
C LYS A 4 -11.31 -18.41 8.39
N ILE A 5 -12.00 -18.83 7.33
CA ILE A 5 -12.02 -18.13 6.04
C ILE A 5 -13.43 -17.61 5.76
N PHE A 6 -13.55 -16.31 5.51
CA PHE A 6 -14.82 -15.67 5.17
C PHE A 6 -14.94 -15.41 3.67
N ILE A 7 -16.09 -15.72 3.10
CA ILE A 7 -16.37 -15.59 1.66
C ILE A 7 -17.69 -14.84 1.47
N PRO A 8 -17.67 -13.55 1.09
CA PRO A 8 -18.87 -12.87 0.61
C PRO A 8 -19.31 -13.45 -0.75
N LEU A 9 -20.55 -13.91 -0.82
CA LEU A 9 -21.16 -14.54 -2.00
C LEU A 9 -22.32 -13.71 -2.51
N ASP A 10 -22.47 -13.57 -3.82
CA ASP A 10 -23.56 -12.84 -4.46
C ASP A 10 -24.07 -13.53 -5.74
N ASN A 11 -23.71 -14.80 -5.93
CA ASN A 11 -24.02 -15.63 -7.10
C ASN A 11 -23.48 -15.09 -8.44
N SER A 12 -22.52 -14.15 -8.40
CA SER A 12 -21.75 -13.74 -9.56
C SER A 12 -20.69 -14.77 -9.95
N LYS A 13 -20.20 -14.72 -11.19
CA LYS A 13 -19.10 -15.58 -11.67
C LYS A 13 -17.87 -15.54 -10.75
N TYR A 14 -17.49 -14.35 -10.27
CA TYR A 14 -16.34 -14.20 -9.39
C TYR A 14 -16.59 -14.75 -7.99
N SER A 15 -17.82 -14.68 -7.48
CA SER A 15 -18.18 -15.35 -6.22
C SER A 15 -18.05 -16.87 -6.36
N THR A 16 -18.48 -17.45 -7.50
CA THR A 16 -18.29 -18.88 -7.78
C THR A 16 -16.80 -19.25 -7.84
N TYR A 17 -15.95 -18.39 -8.43
CA TYR A 17 -14.50 -18.62 -8.43
C TYR A 17 -13.91 -18.58 -7.01
N CYS A 18 -14.44 -17.71 -6.14
CA CYS A 18 -14.07 -17.69 -4.72
C CYS A 18 -14.41 -19.00 -4.03
N GLU A 19 -15.56 -19.62 -4.33
CA GLU A 19 -15.94 -20.91 -3.74
C GLU A 19 -14.90 -22.00 -4.04
N GLU A 20 -14.46 -22.12 -5.29
CA GLU A 20 -13.49 -23.14 -5.69
C GLU A 20 -12.14 -22.96 -4.98
N ILE A 21 -11.64 -21.72 -4.94
CA ILE A 21 -10.39 -21.39 -4.25
C ILE A 21 -10.53 -21.59 -2.73
N ALA A 22 -11.66 -21.19 -2.14
CA ALA A 22 -11.92 -21.34 -0.70
C ALA A 22 -11.93 -22.81 -0.28
N ILE A 23 -12.63 -23.67 -1.03
CA ILE A 23 -12.66 -25.13 -0.78
C ILE A 23 -11.26 -25.72 -0.88
N SER A 24 -10.48 -25.31 -1.89
CA SER A 24 -9.10 -25.76 -2.08
C SER A 24 -8.21 -25.39 -0.90
N ILE A 25 -8.26 -24.13 -0.45
CA ILE A 25 -7.44 -23.64 0.67
C ILE A 25 -7.87 -24.29 1.98
N ALA A 26 -9.17 -24.37 2.25
CA ALA A 26 -9.71 -24.95 3.48
C ALA A 26 -9.36 -26.43 3.61
N LYS A 27 -9.42 -27.20 2.50
CA LYS A 27 -9.04 -28.62 2.50
C LYS A 27 -7.57 -28.83 2.87
N LYS A 28 -6.66 -28.01 2.33
CA LYS A 28 -5.21 -28.10 2.64
C LYS A 28 -4.85 -27.50 4.01
N SER A 29 -5.74 -26.71 4.60
CA SER A 29 -5.47 -25.97 5.84
C SER A 29 -6.31 -26.41 7.03
N ASN A 30 -7.21 -27.37 6.82
CA ASN A 30 -8.20 -27.79 7.82
C ASN A 30 -8.97 -26.59 8.40
N SER A 31 -9.39 -25.68 7.50
CA SER A 31 -10.04 -24.44 7.88
C SER A 31 -11.57 -24.60 7.95
N GLU A 32 -12.20 -23.78 8.78
CA GLU A 32 -13.63 -23.50 8.72
C GLU A 32 -13.91 -22.46 7.62
N LEU A 33 -15.00 -22.67 6.87
CA LEU A 33 -15.51 -21.72 5.89
C LEU A 33 -16.75 -21.00 6.42
N VAL A 34 -16.81 -19.69 6.23
CA VAL A 34 -17.99 -18.87 6.56
C VAL A 34 -18.47 -18.19 5.29
N GLY A 35 -19.63 -18.63 4.78
CA GLY A 35 -20.29 -18.01 3.65
C GLY A 35 -21.14 -16.82 4.10
N GLY A 36 -20.93 -15.65 3.52
CA GLY A 36 -21.59 -14.41 3.92
C GLY A 36 -22.36 -13.73 2.80
N HIS A 37 -23.49 -13.10 3.11
CA HIS A 37 -24.15 -12.15 2.20
C HIS A 37 -24.82 -11.02 2.97
N VAL A 38 -24.80 -9.83 2.37
CA VAL A 38 -25.48 -8.64 2.92
C VAL A 38 -26.61 -8.23 2.01
N TYR A 39 -27.81 -8.16 2.57
CA TYR A 39 -29.03 -7.76 1.85
C TYR A 39 -29.62 -6.50 2.47
N ALA A 40 -30.19 -5.63 1.64
CA ALA A 40 -30.65 -4.30 2.07
C ALA A 40 -32.18 -4.15 1.96
N ALA A 41 -32.93 -4.89 2.78
CA ALA A 41 -34.39 -4.79 2.80
C ALA A 41 -34.88 -3.38 3.20
N SER A 42 -34.18 -2.73 4.16
CA SER A 42 -34.50 -1.37 4.61
C SER A 42 -34.40 -0.30 3.52
N LEU A 43 -33.48 -0.44 2.55
CA LEU A 43 -33.37 0.48 1.41
C LEU A 43 -34.60 0.38 0.49
N HIS A 44 -35.10 -0.84 0.27
CA HIS A 44 -36.30 -1.05 -0.54
C HIS A 44 -37.54 -0.44 0.13
N HIS A 45 -37.65 -0.58 1.46
CA HIS A 45 -38.72 0.07 2.23
C HIS A 45 -38.67 1.61 2.13
N LYS A 46 -37.48 2.20 2.25
CA LYS A 46 -37.33 3.65 2.13
C LYS A 46 -37.77 4.17 0.76
N ARG A 47 -37.33 3.51 -0.32
CA ARG A 47 -37.74 3.88 -1.69
C ARG A 47 -39.23 3.69 -1.92
N PHE A 48 -39.82 2.62 -1.40
CA PHE A 48 -41.26 2.40 -1.48
C PHE A 48 -42.04 3.57 -0.88
N LYS A 49 -41.64 4.04 0.31
CA LYS A 49 -42.24 5.22 0.95
C LYS A 49 -42.11 6.50 0.12
N GLU A 50 -40.93 6.73 -0.47
CA GLU A 50 -40.69 7.91 -1.32
C GLU A 50 -41.56 7.89 -2.60
N MET A 51 -41.93 6.70 -3.09
CA MET A 51 -42.78 6.52 -4.26
C MET A 51 -44.28 6.68 -3.98
N GLU A 52 -44.71 6.71 -2.71
CA GLU A 52 -46.13 6.83 -2.33
C GLU A 52 -46.80 8.08 -2.91
N VAL A 53 -46.03 9.17 -3.05
CA VAL A 53 -46.49 10.45 -3.63
C VAL A 53 -46.95 10.30 -5.08
N GLY A 54 -46.35 9.37 -5.83
CA GLY A 54 -46.64 9.13 -7.24
C GLY A 54 -47.74 8.10 -7.50
N LEU A 55 -48.35 7.51 -6.47
CA LEU A 55 -49.37 6.47 -6.63
C LEU A 55 -50.71 7.05 -7.14
N PRO A 56 -51.52 6.27 -7.89
CA PRO A 56 -52.90 6.65 -8.21
C PRO A 56 -53.74 6.97 -6.97
N GLU A 57 -54.69 7.90 -7.08
CA GLU A 57 -55.46 8.44 -5.94
C GLU A 57 -56.16 7.36 -5.09
N LYS A 58 -56.67 6.29 -5.74
CA LYS A 58 -57.27 5.12 -5.08
C LYS A 58 -56.34 4.38 -4.09
N TYR A 59 -55.04 4.62 -4.16
CA TYR A 59 -54.03 4.01 -3.28
C TYR A 59 -53.39 5.00 -2.32
N LYS A 60 -53.76 6.30 -2.35
CA LYS A 60 -53.23 7.32 -1.44
C LYS A 60 -53.97 7.41 -0.10
N GLU A 61 -55.11 6.74 0.01
CA GLU A 61 -55.80 6.53 1.27
C GLU A 61 -54.83 5.95 2.33
N GLU A 62 -54.65 6.64 3.45
CA GLU A 62 -53.65 6.27 4.47
C GLU A 62 -53.85 4.86 5.02
N SER A 63 -55.11 4.43 5.13
CA SER A 63 -55.47 3.06 5.54
C SER A 63 -54.97 2.00 4.57
N GLU A 64 -54.96 2.32 3.27
CA GLU A 64 -54.51 1.45 2.19
C GLU A 64 -52.99 1.48 2.04
N LEU A 65 -52.36 2.67 2.15
CA LEU A 65 -50.90 2.81 2.21
C LEU A 65 -50.30 2.02 3.37
N LYS A 66 -50.94 2.04 4.54
CA LYS A 66 -50.48 1.25 5.70
C LYS A 66 -50.50 -0.24 5.40
N LYS A 67 -51.60 -0.77 4.85
CA LYS A 67 -51.67 -2.19 4.43
C LYS A 67 -50.59 -2.51 3.41
N GLN A 68 -50.43 -1.70 2.37
CA GLN A 68 -49.43 -1.92 1.33
C GLN A 68 -48.01 -1.95 1.90
N ARG A 69 -47.67 -1.04 2.83
CA ARG A 69 -46.38 -1.05 3.55
C ARG A 69 -46.16 -2.34 4.34
N GLU A 70 -47.16 -2.79 5.09
CA GLU A 70 -47.07 -4.01 5.89
C GLU A 70 -46.89 -5.26 5.01
N TYR A 71 -47.70 -5.39 3.96
CA TYR A 71 -47.58 -6.48 2.99
C TYR A 71 -46.22 -6.46 2.28
N HIS A 72 -45.82 -5.30 1.78
CA HIS A 72 -44.54 -5.11 1.08
C HIS A 72 -43.35 -5.45 1.98
N ASN A 73 -43.32 -4.95 3.21
CA ASN A 73 -42.23 -5.24 4.16
C ASN A 73 -42.14 -6.72 4.51
N SER A 74 -43.29 -7.37 4.70
CA SER A 74 -43.36 -8.79 5.02
C SER A 74 -42.90 -9.68 3.85
N LEU A 75 -43.34 -9.37 2.64
CA LEU A 75 -43.01 -10.15 1.44
C LEU A 75 -41.60 -9.90 0.95
N ILE A 76 -41.21 -8.64 0.79
CA ILE A 76 -39.88 -8.26 0.29
C ILE A 76 -38.80 -8.57 1.33
N GLY A 77 -39.05 -8.30 2.62
CA GLY A 77 -38.09 -8.61 3.67
C GLY A 77 -37.79 -10.12 3.76
N ARG A 78 -38.83 -10.96 3.79
CA ARG A 78 -38.66 -12.42 3.80
C ARG A 78 -38.10 -12.95 2.49
N GLY A 79 -38.61 -12.46 1.36
CA GLY A 79 -38.18 -12.86 0.02
C GLY A 79 -36.70 -12.54 -0.23
N LEU A 80 -36.27 -11.30 0.03
CA LEU A 80 -34.87 -10.90 -0.09
C LEU A 80 -33.97 -11.73 0.81
N ARG A 81 -34.37 -11.95 2.07
CA ARG A 81 -33.60 -12.81 2.98
C ARG A 81 -33.46 -14.23 2.43
N MET A 82 -34.54 -14.84 1.92
CA MET A 82 -34.51 -16.19 1.34
C MET A 82 -33.63 -16.28 0.09
N ILE A 83 -33.72 -15.29 -0.82
CA ILE A 83 -32.88 -15.23 -2.03
C ILE A 83 -31.41 -15.06 -1.64
N SER A 84 -31.12 -14.16 -0.70
CA SER A 84 -29.76 -13.93 -0.22
C SER A 84 -29.18 -15.14 0.51
N ASP A 85 -30.01 -15.86 1.26
CA ASP A 85 -29.62 -17.08 1.96
C ASP A 85 -29.33 -18.22 0.97
N SER A 86 -30.05 -18.30 -0.15
CA SER A 86 -29.79 -19.32 -1.18
C SER A 86 -28.48 -19.11 -1.94
N TYR A 87 -27.91 -17.91 -1.95
CA TYR A 87 -26.56 -17.67 -2.49
C TYR A 87 -25.48 -18.45 -1.74
N LEU A 88 -25.74 -18.89 -0.50
CA LEU A 88 -24.80 -19.68 0.28
C LEU A 88 -24.90 -21.19 0.01
N ASP A 89 -25.98 -21.64 -0.66
CA ASP A 89 -26.27 -23.07 -0.85
C ASP A 89 -25.16 -23.81 -1.61
N SER A 90 -24.58 -23.15 -2.63
CA SER A 90 -23.53 -23.75 -3.46
C SER A 90 -22.29 -24.08 -2.63
N LEU A 91 -21.74 -23.09 -1.92
CA LEU A 91 -20.58 -23.27 -1.05
C LEU A 91 -20.85 -24.26 0.08
N GLU A 92 -22.06 -24.24 0.68
CA GLU A 92 -22.43 -25.19 1.72
C GLU A 92 -22.42 -26.64 1.20
N ARG A 93 -23.00 -26.90 0.02
CA ARG A 93 -22.98 -28.23 -0.59
C ARG A 93 -21.57 -28.69 -0.90
N LYS A 94 -20.72 -27.82 -1.45
CA LYS A 94 -19.30 -28.12 -1.73
C LYS A 94 -18.53 -28.42 -0.46
N SER A 95 -18.77 -27.65 0.60
CA SER A 95 -18.14 -27.83 1.92
C SER A 95 -18.52 -29.18 2.54
N LYS A 96 -19.83 -29.51 2.53
CA LYS A 96 -20.35 -30.82 2.99
C LYS A 96 -19.73 -31.98 2.23
N LYS A 97 -19.64 -31.89 0.89
CA LYS A 97 -19.03 -32.94 0.06
C LYS A 97 -17.56 -33.21 0.40
N GLN A 98 -16.84 -32.21 0.90
CA GLN A 98 -15.43 -32.30 1.27
C GLN A 98 -15.20 -32.42 2.79
N ASN A 99 -16.26 -32.57 3.60
CA ASN A 99 -16.20 -32.59 5.07
C ASN A 99 -15.52 -31.35 5.68
N ILE A 100 -15.76 -30.17 5.10
CA ILE A 100 -15.24 -28.89 5.60
C ILE A 100 -16.30 -28.23 6.49
N PRO A 101 -15.97 -27.81 7.73
CA PRO A 101 -16.90 -27.05 8.58
C PRO A 101 -17.38 -25.78 7.89
N PHE A 102 -18.70 -25.56 7.88
CA PHE A 102 -19.30 -24.44 7.19
C PHE A 102 -20.33 -23.72 8.07
N ALA A 103 -20.22 -22.40 8.15
CA ALA A 103 -21.18 -21.53 8.80
C ALA A 103 -21.79 -20.52 7.81
N ARG A 104 -23.06 -20.18 8.02
CA ARG A 104 -23.76 -19.13 7.26
C ARG A 104 -23.75 -17.82 8.03
N ASN A 105 -23.55 -16.71 7.32
CA ASN A 105 -23.66 -15.37 7.88
C ASN A 105 -24.45 -14.43 6.96
N ILE A 106 -25.76 -14.29 7.23
CA ILE A 106 -26.64 -13.39 6.49
C ILE A 106 -26.91 -12.15 7.34
N THR A 107 -26.52 -10.99 6.83
CA THR A 107 -26.66 -9.70 7.54
C THR A 107 -27.55 -8.73 6.78
N GLU A 108 -28.47 -8.06 7.49
CA GLU A 108 -29.25 -6.97 6.92
C GLU A 108 -28.46 -5.65 6.98
N GLY A 109 -28.50 -4.90 5.88
CA GLY A 109 -28.00 -3.53 5.81
C GLY A 109 -27.32 -3.21 4.49
N LYS A 110 -26.50 -2.16 4.49
CA LYS A 110 -25.91 -1.62 3.26
C LYS A 110 -24.59 -2.29 2.90
N ASN A 111 -24.64 -3.28 1.99
CA ASN A 111 -23.53 -3.91 1.26
C ASN A 111 -22.18 -3.93 2.03
N TYR A 112 -21.20 -3.14 1.58
CA TYR A 112 -19.85 -3.12 2.10
C TYR A 112 -19.75 -2.67 3.57
N ILE A 113 -20.70 -1.86 4.07
CA ILE A 113 -20.66 -1.35 5.45
C ILE A 113 -20.80 -2.52 6.43
N GLN A 114 -21.77 -3.40 6.17
CA GLN A 114 -21.98 -4.55 7.03
C GLN A 114 -20.90 -5.61 6.83
N LEU A 115 -20.41 -5.81 5.59
CA LEU A 115 -19.26 -6.71 5.36
C LEU A 115 -18.03 -6.26 6.16
N VAL A 116 -17.63 -4.99 6.06
CA VAL A 116 -16.48 -4.45 6.80
C VAL A 116 -16.70 -4.58 8.31
N LYS A 117 -17.90 -4.26 8.79
CA LYS A 117 -18.24 -4.35 10.22
C LYS A 117 -18.19 -5.79 10.72
N ASP A 118 -18.72 -6.74 9.97
CA ASP A 118 -18.68 -8.16 10.31
C ASP A 118 -17.24 -8.69 10.30
N ILE A 119 -16.51 -8.43 9.21
CA ILE A 119 -15.13 -8.91 9.05
C ILE A 119 -14.23 -8.41 10.17
N ASN A 120 -14.33 -7.14 10.54
CA ASN A 120 -13.47 -6.56 11.58
C ASN A 120 -13.91 -6.92 13.02
N ARG A 121 -15.13 -7.42 13.22
CA ARG A 121 -15.64 -7.82 14.55
C ARG A 121 -15.41 -9.30 14.85
N ASN A 122 -15.26 -10.11 13.81
CA ASN A 122 -15.03 -11.54 13.93
C ASN A 122 -13.54 -11.86 13.72
N ASP A 123 -13.18 -13.08 14.07
CA ASP A 123 -11.83 -13.63 14.08
C ASP A 123 -11.46 -14.32 12.75
N TYR A 124 -11.89 -13.77 11.61
CA TYR A 124 -11.49 -14.32 10.32
C TYR A 124 -9.99 -14.10 10.10
N ASP A 125 -9.31 -15.12 9.58
CA ASP A 125 -7.89 -15.04 9.24
C ASP A 125 -7.67 -14.68 7.76
N LEU A 126 -8.63 -15.00 6.90
CA LEU A 126 -8.62 -14.70 5.48
C LEU A 126 -10.02 -14.32 5.00
N VAL A 127 -10.09 -13.29 4.15
CA VAL A 127 -11.28 -12.97 3.35
C VAL A 127 -10.98 -13.31 1.89
N ILE A 128 -11.84 -14.11 1.25
CA ILE A 128 -11.75 -14.40 -0.19
C ILE A 128 -12.90 -13.69 -0.90
N ILE A 129 -12.59 -12.69 -1.72
CA ILE A 129 -13.59 -11.83 -2.37
C ILE A 129 -13.35 -11.73 -3.87
N GLY A 130 -14.44 -11.77 -4.63
CA GLY A 130 -14.38 -11.59 -6.09
C GLY A 130 -14.05 -10.14 -6.45
N VAL A 131 -13.25 -9.94 -7.50
CA VAL A 131 -12.89 -8.58 -7.97
C VAL A 131 -14.10 -7.76 -8.38
N ARG A 132 -15.17 -8.40 -8.87
CA ARG A 132 -16.46 -7.80 -9.22
C ARG A 132 -17.59 -8.71 -8.72
N GLY A 133 -18.82 -8.18 -8.73
CA GLY A 133 -20.01 -8.88 -8.25
C GLY A 133 -21.13 -8.90 -9.28
N LEU A 134 -22.36 -9.18 -8.85
CA LEU A 134 -23.53 -9.37 -9.72
C LEU A 134 -23.86 -8.14 -10.60
N GLY A 135 -23.56 -6.94 -10.11
CA GLY A 135 -23.73 -5.68 -10.85
C GLY A 135 -22.48 -5.25 -11.63
N GLU A 136 -21.75 -6.20 -12.20
CA GLU A 136 -20.54 -5.94 -12.99
C GLU A 136 -20.82 -4.98 -14.15
N VAL A 137 -19.89 -4.05 -14.33
CA VAL A 137 -19.82 -3.10 -15.46
C VAL A 137 -18.45 -3.34 -16.08
N GLU A 138 -18.40 -3.74 -17.35
CA GLU A 138 -17.20 -4.33 -17.97
C GLU A 138 -15.99 -3.39 -17.94
N GLU A 139 -16.25 -2.08 -18.03
CA GLU A 139 -15.26 -1.00 -18.04
C GLU A 139 -14.57 -0.79 -16.68
N ASN A 140 -15.17 -1.22 -15.56
CA ASN A 140 -14.65 -0.96 -14.22
C ASN A 140 -13.61 -1.99 -13.80
N ALA A 141 -12.33 -1.63 -13.70
CA ALA A 141 -11.26 -2.55 -13.29
C ALA A 141 -11.55 -3.35 -11.99
N ILE A 142 -12.25 -2.75 -11.02
CA ILE A 142 -12.63 -3.36 -9.74
C ILE A 142 -14.06 -2.97 -9.35
N GLY A 143 -14.79 -3.89 -8.72
CA GLY A 143 -16.13 -3.66 -8.18
C GLY A 143 -16.12 -2.82 -6.91
N SER A 144 -17.10 -1.92 -6.78
CA SER A 144 -17.16 -0.96 -5.66
C SER A 144 -17.24 -1.60 -4.27
N VAL A 145 -17.83 -2.79 -4.13
CA VAL A 145 -17.86 -3.53 -2.86
C VAL A 145 -16.48 -4.09 -2.53
N CYS A 146 -15.83 -4.75 -3.48
CA CYS A 146 -14.47 -5.28 -3.32
C CYS A 146 -13.51 -4.18 -2.91
N GLU A 147 -13.47 -3.07 -3.66
CA GLU A 147 -12.57 -1.95 -3.39
C GLU A 147 -12.79 -1.37 -1.97
N ARG A 148 -14.05 -1.14 -1.58
CA ARG A 148 -14.35 -0.54 -0.27
C ARG A 148 -14.07 -1.49 0.90
N VAL A 149 -14.30 -2.79 0.71
CA VAL A 149 -13.98 -3.83 1.70
C VAL A 149 -12.47 -3.93 1.86
N VAL A 150 -11.73 -4.16 0.76
CA VAL A 150 -10.27 -4.30 0.78
C VAL A 150 -9.62 -3.12 1.50
N ARG A 151 -10.06 -1.88 1.26
CA ARG A 151 -9.53 -0.66 1.92
C ARG A 151 -9.80 -0.55 3.42
N ARG A 152 -10.77 -1.28 3.99
CA ARG A 152 -11.26 -1.06 5.38
C ARG A 152 -11.15 -2.26 6.31
N ILE A 153 -10.82 -3.45 5.79
CA ILE A 153 -10.67 -4.65 6.61
C ILE A 153 -9.26 -4.76 7.19
N ASN A 154 -9.17 -5.41 8.35
CA ASN A 154 -7.93 -5.65 9.08
C ASN A 154 -7.45 -7.11 8.99
N THR A 155 -7.88 -7.83 7.96
CA THR A 155 -7.61 -9.24 7.73
C THR A 155 -6.92 -9.42 6.38
N ASP A 156 -6.12 -10.48 6.23
CA ASP A 156 -5.59 -10.87 4.92
C ASP A 156 -6.74 -11.03 3.92
N VAL A 157 -6.52 -10.59 2.69
CA VAL A 157 -7.56 -10.62 1.66
C VAL A 157 -7.03 -11.15 0.35
N LEU A 158 -7.67 -12.21 -0.14
CA LEU A 158 -7.47 -12.78 -1.45
C LEU A 158 -8.54 -12.24 -2.40
N ILE A 159 -8.10 -11.45 -3.36
CA ILE A 159 -8.94 -10.94 -4.44
C ILE A 159 -8.86 -11.93 -5.61
N VAL A 160 -10.01 -12.54 -5.90
CA VAL A 160 -10.15 -13.53 -6.98
C VAL A 160 -10.55 -12.83 -8.27
N LYS A 161 -9.67 -12.95 -9.27
CA LYS A 161 -9.79 -12.26 -10.56
C LYS A 161 -10.12 -13.19 -11.72
N ASN A 162 -9.90 -14.49 -11.56
CA ASN A 162 -10.17 -15.49 -12.58
C ASN A 162 -10.42 -16.87 -11.93
N GLU A 163 -10.89 -17.81 -12.74
CA GLU A 163 -11.26 -19.17 -12.38
C GLU A 163 -10.08 -20.14 -12.23
N LYS A 164 -8.84 -19.68 -12.47
CA LYS A 164 -7.69 -20.57 -12.52
C LYS A 164 -7.37 -21.11 -11.12
N PRO A 165 -7.09 -22.42 -10.98
CA PRO A 165 -6.66 -22.98 -9.72
C PRO A 165 -5.29 -22.42 -9.29
N LEU A 166 -4.98 -22.59 -8.01
CA LEU A 166 -3.68 -22.23 -7.45
C LEU A 166 -2.62 -23.27 -7.86
N GLU A 167 -2.09 -23.10 -9.07
CA GLU A 167 -1.11 -23.99 -9.70
C GLU A 167 0.06 -23.20 -10.30
N GLY A 168 1.15 -23.89 -10.60
CA GLY A 168 2.34 -23.31 -11.21
C GLY A 168 3.14 -22.44 -10.23
N ARG A 169 3.07 -21.12 -10.39
CA ARG A 169 3.95 -20.16 -9.71
C ARG A 169 3.21 -19.16 -8.83
N ILE A 170 3.76 -18.91 -7.65
CA ILE A 170 3.46 -17.77 -6.79
C ILE A 170 4.57 -16.72 -6.96
N ILE A 171 4.17 -15.47 -7.16
CA ILE A 171 5.09 -14.33 -7.03
C ILE A 171 4.78 -13.60 -5.73
N VAL A 172 5.80 -13.28 -4.96
CA VAL A 172 5.70 -12.41 -3.78
C VAL A 172 6.54 -11.15 -3.97
N THR A 173 6.01 -9.98 -3.61
CA THR A 173 6.77 -8.72 -3.70
C THR A 173 7.47 -8.42 -2.39
N VAL A 174 8.72 -8.01 -2.45
CA VAL A 174 9.56 -7.69 -1.28
C VAL A 174 10.09 -6.27 -1.41
N ASP A 175 9.83 -5.41 -0.43
CA ASP A 175 10.30 -4.02 -0.40
C ASP A 175 11.00 -3.67 0.93
N GLY A 176 11.29 -4.67 1.76
CA GLY A 176 11.94 -4.49 3.05
C GLY A 176 11.00 -4.15 4.21
N SER A 177 9.73 -3.83 3.93
CA SER A 177 8.73 -3.61 4.98
C SER A 177 8.37 -4.90 5.70
N GLU A 178 7.96 -4.79 6.96
CA GLU A 178 7.38 -5.88 7.74
C GLU A 178 6.26 -6.62 6.99
N GLN A 179 5.39 -5.86 6.31
CA GLN A 179 4.26 -6.44 5.59
C GLN A 179 4.71 -7.24 4.38
N SER A 180 5.81 -6.86 3.74
CA SER A 180 6.40 -7.65 2.66
C SER A 180 7.02 -8.95 3.16
N PHE A 181 7.66 -8.96 4.33
CA PHE A 181 8.16 -10.20 4.94
C PHE A 181 7.03 -11.11 5.42
N ARG A 182 5.93 -10.54 5.92
CA ARG A 182 4.70 -11.29 6.19
C ARG A 182 4.12 -11.91 4.92
N ALA A 183 4.17 -11.19 3.79
CA ALA A 183 3.78 -11.70 2.48
C ALA A 183 4.65 -12.90 2.07
N VAL A 184 5.97 -12.84 2.32
CA VAL A 184 6.91 -13.94 2.05
C VAL A 184 6.54 -15.19 2.85
N GLU A 185 6.24 -15.06 4.15
CA GLU A 185 5.79 -16.18 4.98
C GLU A 185 4.52 -16.83 4.40
N MET A 186 3.51 -16.00 4.06
CA MET A 186 2.25 -16.52 3.54
C MET A 186 2.40 -17.16 2.17
N ALA A 187 3.24 -16.59 1.31
CA ALA A 187 3.56 -17.15 0.01
C ALA A 187 4.32 -18.49 0.15
N SER A 188 5.24 -18.60 1.11
CA SER A 188 5.95 -19.84 1.45
C SER A 188 4.98 -20.92 1.93
N ASP A 189 4.11 -20.60 2.90
CA ASP A 189 3.05 -21.51 3.40
C ASP A 189 2.19 -22.04 2.24
N LEU A 190 1.74 -21.17 1.34
CA LEU A 190 0.96 -21.56 0.16
C LEU A 190 1.79 -22.43 -0.79
N ALA A 191 3.02 -22.05 -1.07
CA ALA A 191 3.90 -22.78 -1.99
C ALA A 191 4.17 -24.20 -1.50
N VAL A 192 4.45 -24.40 -0.20
CA VAL A 192 4.64 -25.74 0.38
C VAL A 192 3.38 -26.58 0.23
N LYS A 193 2.22 -26.05 0.61
CA LYS A 193 0.98 -26.82 0.60
C LYS A 193 0.49 -27.19 -0.79
N TYR A 194 0.74 -26.34 -1.77
CA TYR A 194 0.31 -26.54 -3.15
C TYR A 194 1.44 -27.08 -4.05
N ASN A 195 2.65 -27.25 -3.53
CA ASN A 195 3.84 -27.62 -4.29
C ASN A 195 4.06 -26.67 -5.49
N LEU A 196 4.08 -25.37 -5.22
CA LEU A 196 4.21 -24.31 -6.22
C LEU A 196 5.63 -23.77 -6.26
N GLU A 197 6.02 -23.28 -7.44
CA GLU A 197 7.25 -22.48 -7.56
C GLU A 197 7.06 -21.16 -6.83
N LEU A 198 8.01 -20.80 -5.96
CA LEU A 198 8.01 -19.53 -5.25
C LEU A 198 9.09 -18.60 -5.80
N GLU A 199 8.67 -17.39 -6.16
CA GLU A 199 9.56 -16.35 -6.66
C GLU A 199 9.34 -15.03 -5.91
N ALA A 200 10.39 -14.49 -5.30
CA ALA A 200 10.40 -13.16 -4.70
C ALA A 200 10.88 -12.13 -5.72
N VAL A 201 10.09 -11.07 -5.88
CA VAL A 201 10.39 -9.95 -6.78
C VAL A 201 10.53 -8.68 -5.96
N SER A 202 11.63 -7.97 -6.17
CA SER A 202 11.86 -6.65 -5.58
C SER A 202 12.10 -5.65 -6.71
N VAL A 203 11.63 -4.41 -6.54
CA VAL A 203 11.77 -3.37 -7.57
C VAL A 203 12.23 -2.08 -6.93
N TYR A 204 13.36 -1.54 -7.39
CA TYR A 204 13.86 -0.23 -7.01
C TYR A 204 13.67 0.76 -8.16
N ASP A 205 13.38 2.02 -7.83
CA ASP A 205 13.17 3.09 -8.81
C ASP A 205 14.33 4.09 -8.76
N PRO A 206 15.38 3.94 -9.60
CA PRO A 206 16.48 4.90 -9.64
C PRO A 206 15.99 6.30 -10.07
N HIS A 207 14.96 6.33 -10.92
CA HIS A 207 14.45 7.57 -11.52
C HIS A 207 13.58 8.42 -10.59
N TYR A 208 13.11 7.89 -9.46
CA TYR A 208 12.28 8.66 -8.52
C TYR A 208 13.01 9.90 -8.01
N HIS A 209 14.30 9.75 -7.67
CA HIS A 209 15.13 10.87 -7.25
C HIS A 209 15.25 11.89 -8.39
N HIS A 210 15.55 11.48 -9.62
CA HIS A 210 15.66 12.40 -10.76
C HIS A 210 14.37 13.20 -11.00
N VAL A 211 13.18 12.61 -10.87
CA VAL A 211 11.91 13.34 -11.06
C VAL A 211 11.66 14.35 -9.93
N ALA A 212 11.93 13.96 -8.68
CA ALA A 212 11.82 14.87 -7.54
C ALA A 212 12.83 16.02 -7.63
N PHE A 213 14.10 15.71 -7.96
CA PHE A 213 15.18 16.68 -8.16
C PHE A 213 14.88 17.63 -9.31
N ASN A 214 14.48 17.13 -10.49
CA ASN A 214 14.13 17.96 -11.63
C ASN A 214 12.89 18.84 -11.38
N GLY A 215 11.95 18.37 -10.57
CA GLY A 215 10.80 19.15 -10.13
C GLY A 215 11.22 20.34 -9.26
N ILE A 216 12.16 20.14 -8.34
CA ILE A 216 12.72 21.17 -7.45
C ILE A 216 13.63 22.13 -8.24
N ALA A 217 14.50 21.62 -9.10
CA ALA A 217 15.40 22.41 -9.94
C ALA A 217 14.65 23.32 -10.94
N LYS A 218 13.43 22.95 -11.34
CA LYS A 218 12.56 23.82 -12.16
C LYS A 218 11.91 24.97 -11.38
N ILE A 219 11.77 24.82 -10.06
CA ILE A 219 11.20 25.84 -9.17
C ILE A 219 12.29 26.82 -8.72
N LEU A 220 13.52 26.35 -8.57
CA LEU A 220 14.69 27.17 -8.28
C LEU A 220 15.12 27.93 -9.54
N SER A 221 14.93 29.26 -9.55
CA SER A 221 15.42 30.13 -10.63
C SER A 221 16.75 30.82 -10.26
N GLY A 222 17.58 31.07 -11.28
CA GLY A 222 18.88 31.75 -11.14
C GLY A 222 20.06 30.79 -10.95
N GLU A 223 21.18 31.30 -10.41
CA GLU A 223 22.45 30.58 -10.19
C GLU A 223 22.29 29.28 -9.38
N MET A 224 21.29 29.21 -8.49
CA MET A 224 20.94 27.98 -7.77
C MET A 224 20.28 26.89 -8.62
N GLY A 225 19.74 27.21 -9.79
CA GLY A 225 19.28 26.19 -10.74
C GLY A 225 20.42 25.57 -11.53
N GLU A 226 21.59 26.22 -11.59
CA GLU A 226 22.78 25.75 -12.34
C GLU A 226 23.71 24.92 -11.46
N VAL A 227 23.86 25.27 -10.17
CA VAL A 227 24.60 24.45 -9.18
C VAL A 227 24.02 23.05 -9.03
N PHE A 228 22.68 22.90 -9.15
CA PHE A 228 21.98 21.62 -9.09
C PHE A 228 21.95 20.86 -10.44
N LYS A 229 22.57 21.40 -11.49
CA LYS A 229 22.65 20.81 -12.84
C LYS A 229 24.09 20.46 -13.26
N SER A 230 25.04 20.43 -12.32
CA SER A 230 26.42 20.11 -12.69
C SER A 230 26.57 18.61 -12.99
N ASP A 231 27.25 18.30 -14.10
CA ASP A 231 27.50 16.93 -14.61
C ASP A 231 28.21 16.02 -13.58
N GLU A 232 28.95 16.61 -12.63
CA GLU A 232 29.65 15.88 -11.56
C GLU A 232 28.72 15.47 -10.42
N GLN A 233 27.74 16.30 -10.04
CA GLN A 233 26.73 15.92 -9.05
C GLN A 233 25.78 14.88 -9.63
N GLU A 234 25.40 15.02 -10.90
CA GLU A 234 24.54 14.05 -11.60
C GLU A 234 25.19 12.66 -11.66
N LYS A 235 26.50 12.58 -11.97
CA LYS A 235 27.27 11.32 -11.91
C LYS A 235 27.44 10.75 -10.51
N LEU A 236 27.71 11.58 -9.50
CA LEU A 236 27.83 11.11 -8.11
C LEU A 236 26.49 10.58 -7.60
N HIS A 237 25.39 11.22 -7.99
CA HIS A 237 24.03 10.78 -7.69
C HIS A 237 23.70 9.46 -8.40
N GLU A 238 23.95 9.33 -9.70
CA GLU A 238 23.76 8.07 -10.45
C GLU A 238 24.58 6.92 -9.85
N ASP A 239 25.88 7.11 -9.62
CA ASP A 239 26.76 6.00 -9.21
C ASP A 239 26.59 5.57 -7.76
N VAL A 240 26.28 6.48 -6.82
CA VAL A 240 26.18 6.15 -5.39
C VAL A 240 24.75 5.78 -5.00
N ILE A 241 23.74 6.49 -5.53
CA ILE A 241 22.35 6.27 -5.14
C ILE A 241 21.77 5.05 -5.85
N ASP A 242 21.98 4.88 -7.15
CA ASP A 242 21.36 3.76 -7.88
C ASP A 242 21.99 2.43 -7.46
N LYS A 243 23.33 2.37 -7.39
CA LYS A 243 24.04 1.18 -6.87
C LYS A 243 23.76 0.95 -5.38
N GLY A 244 23.51 2.01 -4.61
CA GLY A 244 23.11 1.93 -3.20
C GLY A 244 21.72 1.31 -3.04
N LEU A 245 20.73 1.84 -3.77
CA LEU A 245 19.36 1.33 -3.80
C LEU A 245 19.29 -0.10 -4.30
N GLU A 246 20.00 -0.43 -5.38
CA GLU A 246 20.10 -1.79 -5.91
C GLU A 246 20.58 -2.75 -4.80
N LYS A 247 21.65 -2.40 -4.08
CA LYS A 247 22.17 -3.20 -2.96
C LYS A 247 21.18 -3.33 -1.80
N ILE A 248 20.45 -2.28 -1.46
CA ILE A 248 19.44 -2.31 -0.39
C ILE A 248 18.33 -3.32 -0.76
N TYR A 249 17.78 -3.21 -1.97
CA TYR A 249 16.69 -4.07 -2.42
C TYR A 249 17.18 -5.52 -2.64
N GLN A 250 18.42 -5.70 -3.09
CA GLN A 250 19.08 -7.00 -3.10
C GLN A 250 19.18 -7.60 -1.68
N GLY A 251 19.57 -6.79 -0.68
CA GLY A 251 19.61 -7.21 0.73
C GLY A 251 18.24 -7.62 1.29
N HIS A 252 17.15 -6.98 0.84
CA HIS A 252 15.79 -7.41 1.17
C HIS A 252 15.46 -8.80 0.59
N LEU A 253 15.85 -9.06 -0.66
CA LEU A 253 15.69 -10.38 -1.28
C LEU A 253 16.52 -11.46 -0.58
N GLU A 254 17.74 -11.14 -0.15
CA GLU A 254 18.58 -12.05 0.64
C GLU A 254 17.95 -12.38 2.00
N SER A 255 17.35 -11.39 2.65
CA SER A 255 16.64 -11.57 3.92
C SER A 255 15.41 -12.48 3.72
N ALA A 256 14.65 -12.27 2.64
CA ALA A 256 13.53 -13.14 2.26
C ALA A 256 14.01 -14.57 1.97
N PHE A 257 15.13 -14.72 1.27
CA PHE A 257 15.74 -16.02 0.99
C PHE A 257 16.10 -16.78 2.27
N LYS A 258 16.80 -16.14 3.21
CA LYS A 258 17.15 -16.74 4.51
C LYS A 258 15.90 -17.22 5.26
N LYS A 259 14.85 -16.40 5.29
CA LYS A 259 13.59 -16.72 5.96
C LYS A 259 12.85 -17.91 5.32
N VAL A 260 12.90 -18.04 4.00
CA VAL A 260 12.26 -19.15 3.28
C VAL A 260 13.08 -20.45 3.35
N MET A 261 14.40 -20.36 3.42
CA MET A 261 15.28 -21.53 3.55
C MET A 261 14.95 -22.37 4.79
N GLU A 262 14.54 -21.73 5.89
CA GLU A 262 14.04 -22.41 7.09
C GLU A 262 12.77 -23.24 6.84
N SER A 263 11.97 -22.88 5.82
CA SER A 263 10.74 -23.58 5.43
C SER A 263 10.97 -24.73 4.44
N GLY A 264 12.21 -24.94 3.96
CA GLY A 264 12.56 -26.07 3.08
C GLY A 264 12.11 -25.93 1.61
N ILE A 265 11.69 -24.75 1.16
CA ILE A 265 11.35 -24.49 -0.25
C ILE A 265 12.45 -23.69 -0.96
N LYS A 266 12.64 -23.93 -2.25
CA LYS A 266 13.55 -23.14 -3.09
C LYS A 266 12.88 -21.80 -3.44
N LEU A 267 13.49 -20.70 -3.02
CA LEU A 267 13.10 -19.36 -3.44
C LEU A 267 13.93 -18.91 -4.66
N LYS A 268 13.27 -18.58 -5.76
CA LYS A 268 13.89 -17.77 -6.82
C LYS A 268 13.78 -16.29 -6.44
N THR A 269 14.84 -15.51 -6.62
CA THR A 269 14.81 -14.06 -6.42
C THR A 269 14.94 -13.34 -7.76
N THR A 270 14.31 -12.17 -7.90
CA THR A 270 14.42 -11.32 -9.09
C THR A 270 14.36 -9.86 -8.66
N LEU A 271 15.39 -9.11 -9.03
CA LEU A 271 15.47 -7.67 -8.83
C LEU A 271 15.14 -6.98 -10.17
N LEU A 272 14.26 -5.98 -10.14
CA LEU A 272 13.87 -5.20 -11.31
C LEU A 272 14.15 -3.71 -11.06
N GLU A 273 14.42 -3.00 -12.14
CA GLU A 273 14.67 -1.56 -12.13
C GLU A 273 13.46 -0.80 -12.70
N GLY A 274 13.08 0.29 -12.03
CA GLY A 274 12.08 1.26 -12.45
C GLY A 274 10.89 1.36 -11.50
N LYS A 275 9.79 1.95 -11.99
CA LYS A 275 8.63 2.23 -11.15
C LYS A 275 7.98 0.92 -10.61
N PRO A 276 7.83 0.73 -9.28
CA PRO A 276 7.52 -0.57 -8.69
C PRO A 276 6.27 -1.25 -9.26
N TYR A 277 5.11 -0.58 -9.23
CA TYR A 277 3.86 -1.21 -9.71
C TYR A 277 3.91 -1.52 -11.20
N ASP A 278 4.57 -0.69 -12.00
CA ASP A 278 4.61 -0.83 -13.46
C ASP A 278 5.48 -2.04 -13.84
N GLN A 279 6.66 -2.16 -13.22
CA GLN A 279 7.54 -3.31 -13.44
C GLN A 279 6.94 -4.61 -12.91
N ILE A 280 6.28 -4.59 -11.75
CA ILE A 280 5.58 -5.77 -11.22
C ILE A 280 4.48 -6.20 -12.20
N LEU A 281 3.65 -5.28 -12.70
CA LEU A 281 2.58 -5.58 -13.66
C LEU A 281 3.13 -6.17 -14.97
N LYS A 282 4.18 -5.55 -15.54
CA LYS A 282 4.87 -6.07 -16.73
C LYS A 282 5.43 -7.47 -16.49
N TYR A 283 6.01 -7.70 -15.32
CA TYR A 283 6.61 -8.98 -14.97
C TYR A 283 5.57 -10.09 -14.83
N ILE A 284 4.48 -9.85 -14.08
CA ILE A 284 3.41 -10.85 -13.91
C ILE A 284 2.64 -11.12 -15.21
N ASP A 285 2.55 -10.16 -16.13
CA ASP A 285 1.95 -10.38 -17.45
C ASP A 285 2.81 -11.33 -18.32
N LYS A 286 4.13 -11.30 -18.16
CA LYS A 286 5.08 -12.22 -18.82
C LYS A 286 5.06 -13.61 -18.16
N VAL A 287 5.19 -13.66 -16.83
CA VAL A 287 5.34 -14.91 -16.07
C VAL A 287 4.01 -15.63 -15.85
N LYS A 288 2.90 -14.89 -15.79
CA LYS A 288 1.53 -15.39 -15.58
C LYS A 288 1.40 -16.26 -14.32
N PRO A 289 1.77 -15.77 -13.13
CA PRO A 289 1.59 -16.52 -11.89
C PRO A 289 0.10 -16.79 -11.63
N SER A 290 -0.21 -17.83 -10.85
CA SER A 290 -1.60 -18.06 -10.42
C SER A 290 -2.03 -17.01 -9.38
N ILE A 291 -1.07 -16.55 -8.56
CA ILE A 291 -1.29 -15.59 -7.49
C ILE A 291 -0.07 -14.68 -7.28
N LEU A 292 -0.35 -13.39 -7.05
CA LEU A 292 0.60 -12.38 -6.61
C LEU A 292 0.33 -12.07 -5.13
N VAL A 293 1.36 -12.17 -4.29
CA VAL A 293 1.27 -11.90 -2.85
C VAL A 293 2.05 -10.63 -2.53
N LEU A 294 1.46 -9.70 -1.79
CA LEU A 294 2.08 -8.44 -1.42
C LEU A 294 1.58 -7.90 -0.08
N GLY A 295 2.40 -7.04 0.53
CA GLY A 295 1.98 -6.25 1.68
C GLY A 295 0.85 -5.27 1.34
N ARG A 296 0.07 -4.89 2.34
CA ARG A 296 -0.99 -3.89 2.20
C ARG A 296 -0.41 -2.49 2.02
N THR A 297 0.64 -2.18 2.76
CA THR A 297 1.45 -0.97 2.60
C THR A 297 2.92 -1.35 2.53
N GLY A 298 3.74 -0.47 1.95
CA GLY A 298 5.17 -0.67 1.80
C GLY A 298 6.00 0.10 2.81
N ILE A 299 7.32 0.12 2.61
CA ILE A 299 8.29 0.72 3.55
C ILE A 299 8.11 2.24 3.76
N HIS A 300 7.54 2.93 2.79
CA HIS A 300 7.21 4.37 2.87
C HIS A 300 5.80 4.64 3.42
N SER A 301 5.23 3.71 4.20
CA SER A 301 3.89 3.89 4.76
C SER A 301 3.87 4.94 5.86
N ILE A 302 2.83 5.77 5.87
CA ILE A 302 2.53 6.70 6.95
C ILE A 302 1.37 6.19 7.80
N ASP A 303 1.31 6.64 9.06
CA ASP A 303 0.22 6.31 9.97
C ASP A 303 -1.15 6.71 9.40
N GLY A 304 -2.12 5.80 9.51
CA GLY A 304 -3.48 5.99 8.99
C GLY A 304 -3.65 5.76 7.49
N LEU A 305 -2.59 5.42 6.74
CA LEU A 305 -2.71 5.01 5.35
C LEU A 305 -3.46 3.68 5.25
N ASP A 306 -4.43 3.61 4.35
CA ASP A 306 -5.27 2.43 4.25
C ASP A 306 -4.76 1.39 3.24
N LEU A 307 -4.22 1.82 2.10
CA LEU A 307 -3.59 0.97 1.09
C LEU A 307 -2.39 1.69 0.45
N GLY A 308 -1.30 0.98 0.22
CA GLY A 308 -0.13 1.52 -0.49
C GLY A 308 -0.44 1.81 -1.96
N SER A 309 0.23 2.82 -2.53
CA SER A 309 0.03 3.21 -3.93
C SER A 309 0.34 2.09 -4.91
N ALA A 310 1.42 1.33 -4.67
CA ALA A 310 1.76 0.16 -5.48
C ALA A 310 0.68 -0.93 -5.38
N THR A 311 0.24 -1.23 -4.16
CA THR A 311 -0.82 -2.21 -3.89
C THR A 311 -2.15 -1.81 -4.54
N GLU A 312 -2.52 -0.52 -4.54
CA GLU A 312 -3.72 -0.03 -5.22
C GLU A 312 -3.62 -0.20 -6.75
N ASN A 313 -2.50 0.18 -7.36
CA ASN A 313 -2.30 0.03 -8.80
C ASN A 313 -2.31 -1.45 -9.22
N ILE A 314 -1.68 -2.32 -8.44
CA ILE A 314 -1.68 -3.77 -8.65
C ILE A 314 -3.10 -4.33 -8.51
N LEU A 315 -3.82 -3.93 -7.47
CA LEU A 315 -5.20 -4.35 -7.22
C LEU A 315 -6.11 -4.02 -8.41
N ARG A 316 -5.93 -2.87 -9.08
CA ARG A 316 -6.71 -2.50 -10.26
C ARG A 316 -6.27 -3.26 -11.53
N ASN A 317 -4.97 -3.39 -11.76
CA ASN A 317 -4.45 -3.76 -13.09
C ASN A 317 -3.97 -5.21 -13.22
N ALA A 318 -3.66 -5.91 -12.12
CA ALA A 318 -3.20 -7.31 -12.19
C ALA A 318 -4.29 -8.22 -12.77
N LYS A 319 -3.90 -9.19 -13.60
CA LYS A 319 -4.80 -10.20 -14.20
C LYS A 319 -4.86 -11.51 -13.40
N CYS A 320 -3.83 -11.80 -12.61
CA CYS A 320 -3.79 -12.95 -11.70
C CYS A 320 -4.54 -12.66 -10.39
N ASN A 321 -4.76 -13.69 -9.57
CA ASN A 321 -5.31 -13.49 -8.24
C ASN A 321 -4.31 -12.70 -7.38
N VAL A 322 -4.80 -11.91 -6.42
CA VAL A 322 -3.96 -11.03 -5.59
C VAL A 322 -4.24 -11.28 -4.12
N LEU A 323 -3.23 -11.69 -3.36
CA LEU A 323 -3.30 -11.81 -1.89
C LEU A 323 -2.62 -10.63 -1.25
N ILE A 324 -3.39 -9.79 -0.59
CA ILE A 324 -2.89 -8.68 0.21
C ILE A 324 -2.80 -9.15 1.66
N THR A 325 -1.58 -9.22 2.19
CA THR A 325 -1.35 -9.59 3.59
C THR A 325 -1.33 -8.36 4.48
N LYS A 326 -1.88 -8.50 5.68
CA LYS A 326 -1.75 -7.51 6.74
C LYS A 326 -0.94 -8.10 7.89
N SER A 327 0.10 -7.38 8.30
CA SER A 327 0.86 -7.79 9.48
C SER A 327 0.00 -7.66 10.74
N ARG A 328 0.00 -8.71 11.57
CA ARG A 328 -0.55 -8.70 12.93
C ARG A 328 0.55 -8.58 14.00
N GLN A 329 1.83 -8.57 13.62
CA GLN A 329 2.98 -8.62 14.54
C GLN A 329 4.12 -7.73 14.05
N LYS A 330 4.77 -7.02 14.99
CA LYS A 330 5.97 -6.25 14.70
C LYS A 330 7.10 -7.21 14.29
N VAL A 331 7.57 -7.20 13.05
CA VAL A 331 8.77 -7.96 12.62
C VAL A 331 9.95 -7.01 12.74
N GLU A 332 11.05 -7.49 13.33
CA GLU A 332 12.31 -6.74 13.34
C GLU A 332 12.69 -6.39 11.89
N THR A 333 12.68 -5.10 11.59
CA THR A 333 13.03 -4.57 10.28
C THR A 333 14.50 -4.83 9.99
N ASN A 334 14.86 -4.79 8.71
CA ASN A 334 16.24 -4.85 8.25
C ASN A 334 17.11 -3.87 9.08
N PRO A 335 18.30 -4.27 9.60
CA PRO A 335 19.19 -3.37 10.34
C PRO A 335 19.61 -2.09 9.60
N PHE A 336 19.39 -1.99 8.28
CA PHE A 336 19.57 -0.75 7.52
C PHE A 336 18.47 0.30 7.69
N TYR A 337 17.32 -0.09 8.22
CA TYR A 337 16.24 0.81 8.61
C TYR A 337 16.12 0.72 10.12
N GLU A 338 17.04 1.40 10.80
CA GLU A 338 16.91 1.62 12.23
C GLU A 338 15.62 2.40 12.50
N ASP A 339 15.04 2.18 13.68
CA ASP A 339 13.86 2.87 14.18
C ASP A 339 13.97 4.37 13.83
N GLU A 340 12.92 5.01 13.30
CA GLU A 340 13.00 6.44 12.92
C GLU A 340 13.51 7.31 14.07
N GLU A 341 13.25 6.90 15.31
CA GLU A 341 13.79 7.46 16.54
C GLU A 341 15.30 7.36 16.66
N ILE A 342 15.89 6.23 16.26
CA ILE A 342 17.34 6.00 16.27
C ILE A 342 17.98 6.78 15.13
N VAL A 343 17.45 6.72 13.90
CA VAL A 343 17.96 7.54 12.78
C VAL A 343 17.87 9.03 13.11
N LYS A 344 16.76 9.49 13.70
CA LYS A 344 16.65 10.89 14.21
C LYS A 344 17.68 11.17 15.29
N LYS A 345 17.89 10.25 16.23
CA LYS A 345 18.91 10.42 17.29
C LYS A 345 20.32 10.42 16.73
N GLU A 346 20.61 9.64 15.70
CA GLU A 346 21.91 9.51 15.07
C GLU A 346 22.21 10.70 14.17
N ILE A 347 21.24 11.15 13.36
CA ILE A 347 21.30 12.45 12.66
C ILE A 347 21.48 13.58 13.67
N MET A 348 20.74 13.59 14.78
CA MET A 348 20.94 14.60 15.84
C MET A 348 22.27 14.43 16.56
N ARG A 349 22.85 13.23 16.61
CA ARG A 349 24.17 12.96 17.21
C ARG A 349 25.29 13.41 16.28
N GLU A 350 25.16 13.19 14.98
CA GLU A 350 26.08 13.64 13.94
C GLU A 350 26.01 15.17 13.83
N GLN A 351 24.81 15.76 13.83
CA GLN A 351 24.63 17.22 13.90
C GLN A 351 25.17 17.80 15.20
N ALA A 352 24.94 17.14 16.34
CA ALA A 352 25.53 17.56 17.62
C ALA A 352 27.05 17.34 17.68
N ALA A 353 27.60 16.34 16.96
CA ALA A 353 29.03 16.10 16.86
C ALA A 353 29.70 17.11 15.91
N GLU A 354 29.02 17.52 14.83
CA GLU A 354 29.42 18.66 14.00
C GLU A 354 29.36 19.98 14.80
N GLU A 355 28.34 20.18 15.64
CA GLU A 355 28.25 21.32 16.56
C GLU A 355 29.31 21.27 17.69
N GLN A 356 29.72 20.09 18.15
CA GLN A 356 30.73 19.93 19.22
C GLN A 356 32.19 19.96 18.72
N VAL A 357 32.44 19.81 17.41
CA VAL A 357 33.78 20.03 16.84
C VAL A 357 34.01 21.52 16.51
N VAL A 358 32.97 22.36 16.50
CA VAL A 358 33.06 23.82 16.34
C VAL A 358 32.85 24.55 17.67
N THR A 359 33.67 24.26 18.68
CA THR A 359 33.93 25.25 19.74
C THR A 359 35.14 26.10 19.38
N THR A 360 34.96 27.11 18.54
CA THR A 360 35.86 28.27 18.48
C THR A 360 35.08 29.56 18.14
N ALA A 361 35.04 30.46 19.14
CA ALA A 361 34.64 31.87 19.12
C ALA A 361 33.31 32.23 18.41
N ALA A 362 32.32 32.70 19.19
CA ALA A 362 31.14 33.37 18.65
C ALA A 362 31.58 34.54 17.77
N VAL A 363 31.29 34.45 16.48
CA VAL A 363 31.62 35.48 15.50
C VAL A 363 30.48 36.50 15.50
N SER A 364 30.76 37.76 15.83
CA SER A 364 29.73 38.81 15.87
C SER A 364 29.51 39.39 14.48
N TRP A 365 28.25 39.62 14.10
CA TRP A 365 27.91 40.21 12.80
C TRP A 365 27.66 41.71 12.93
N THR A 366 28.20 42.51 12.01
CA THR A 366 27.85 43.94 11.95
C THR A 366 26.43 44.15 11.40
N ASP A 367 25.80 45.26 11.74
CA ASP A 367 24.42 45.57 11.30
C ASP A 367 24.29 45.62 9.76
N ASP A 368 25.33 46.08 9.07
CA ASP A 368 25.37 46.13 7.61
C ASP A 368 25.51 44.73 6.99
N ALA A 369 26.27 43.83 7.62
CA ALA A 369 26.39 42.43 7.20
C ALA A 369 25.07 41.67 7.43
N ASN A 370 24.42 41.89 8.57
CA ASN A 370 23.08 41.37 8.86
C ASN A 370 22.05 41.86 7.84
N THR A 371 22.13 43.12 7.44
CA THR A 371 21.23 43.70 6.43
C THR A 371 21.42 43.03 5.06
N LEU A 372 22.64 42.66 4.68
CA LEU A 372 22.92 41.93 3.44
C LEU A 372 22.39 40.50 3.48
N ILE A 373 22.60 39.78 4.58
CA ILE A 373 22.08 38.42 4.78
C ILE A 373 20.55 38.39 4.85
N SER A 374 19.91 39.45 5.36
CA SER A 374 18.45 39.54 5.41
C SER A 374 17.80 39.53 4.01
N LYS A 375 18.54 39.97 2.98
CA LYS A 375 18.12 39.94 1.58
C LYS A 375 18.29 38.56 0.93
N VAL A 376 19.00 37.63 1.55
CA VAL A 376 19.13 36.23 1.11
C VAL A 376 17.82 35.48 1.44
N PRO A 377 17.27 34.68 0.51
CA PRO A 377 16.05 33.91 0.74
C PRO A 377 16.16 33.00 1.97
N ALA A 378 15.09 32.92 2.76
CA ALA A 378 15.11 32.26 4.07
C ALA A 378 15.51 30.78 4.03
N PHE A 379 15.23 30.07 2.94
CA PHE A 379 15.54 28.64 2.79
C PHE A 379 17.02 28.34 2.51
N VAL A 380 17.81 29.32 2.06
CA VAL A 380 19.27 29.19 1.83
C VAL A 380 20.12 30.00 2.79
N ARG A 381 19.50 30.92 3.52
CA ARG A 381 20.18 31.77 4.51
C ARG A 381 21.03 30.99 5.52
N PRO A 382 20.63 29.82 6.06
CA PRO A 382 21.46 29.07 7.00
C PRO A 382 22.79 28.59 6.39
N MET A 383 22.74 28.13 5.14
CA MET A 383 23.93 27.68 4.41
C MET A 383 24.89 28.85 4.12
N VAL A 384 24.36 29.99 3.67
CA VAL A 384 25.16 31.19 3.39
C VAL A 384 25.79 31.77 4.67
N VAL A 385 25.05 31.78 5.77
CA VAL A 385 25.58 32.18 7.09
C VAL A 385 26.70 31.25 7.52
N GLY A 386 26.51 29.92 7.39
CA GLY A 386 27.54 28.93 7.70
C GLY A 386 28.82 29.13 6.90
N GLU A 387 28.70 29.38 5.59
CA GLU A 387 29.87 29.60 4.72
C GLU A 387 30.60 30.91 5.04
N VAL A 388 29.87 32.00 5.29
CA VAL A 388 30.45 33.29 5.68
C VAL A 388 31.18 33.19 7.01
N GLU A 389 30.59 32.50 7.99
CA GLU A 389 31.23 32.25 9.27
C GLU A 389 32.48 31.39 9.12
N ASN A 390 32.42 30.34 8.28
CA ASN A 390 33.57 29.49 8.03
C ASN A 390 34.70 30.27 7.34
N TYR A 391 34.37 31.08 6.34
CA TYR A 391 35.32 31.96 5.66
C TYR A 391 35.94 32.99 6.61
N ALA A 392 35.14 33.64 7.46
CA ALA A 392 35.62 34.55 8.49
C ALA A 392 36.60 33.85 9.46
N ARG A 393 36.26 32.63 9.89
CA ARG A 393 37.14 31.79 10.74
C ARG A 393 38.45 31.45 10.02
N THR A 394 38.43 31.12 8.73
CA THR A 394 39.68 30.86 7.96
C THR A 394 40.58 32.10 7.85
N LYS A 395 39.99 33.31 7.87
CA LYS A 395 40.74 34.57 7.93
C LYS A 395 41.09 35.00 9.36
N GLY A 396 40.73 34.21 10.38
CA GLY A 396 40.95 34.52 11.79
C GLY A 396 40.15 35.72 12.29
N SER A 397 39.07 36.10 11.59
CA SER A 397 38.22 37.22 11.98
C SER A 397 37.15 36.76 12.97
N SER A 398 37.07 37.48 14.10
CA SER A 398 36.04 37.29 15.12
C SER A 398 34.78 38.15 14.89
N GLU A 399 34.80 39.01 13.87
CA GLU A 399 33.68 39.86 13.47
C GLU A 399 33.43 39.73 11.96
N ILE A 400 32.17 39.51 11.58
CA ILE A 400 31.73 39.42 10.18
C ILE A 400 31.25 40.79 9.73
N THR A 401 32.07 41.42 8.88
CA THR A 401 31.75 42.70 8.27
C THR A 401 31.10 42.52 6.91
N LYS A 402 30.56 43.61 6.36
CA LYS A 402 29.96 43.65 5.02
C LYS A 402 30.95 43.17 3.95
N GLU A 403 32.21 43.53 4.08
CA GLU A 403 33.27 43.18 3.13
C GLU A 403 33.51 41.66 3.10
N ILE A 404 33.42 40.98 4.24
CA ILE A 404 33.54 39.51 4.31
C ILE A 404 32.38 38.83 3.59
N VAL A 405 31.15 39.35 3.77
CA VAL A 405 29.97 38.85 3.06
C VAL A 405 30.09 39.07 1.54
N GLU A 406 30.60 40.23 1.12
CA GLU A 406 30.81 40.54 -0.30
C GLU A 406 31.97 39.74 -0.91
N GLU A 407 33.04 39.47 -0.17
CA GLU A 407 34.13 38.60 -0.60
C GLU A 407 33.67 37.15 -0.79
N VAL A 408 32.88 36.60 0.13
CA VAL A 408 32.31 35.24 -0.01
C VAL A 408 31.39 35.18 -1.22
N LYS A 409 30.57 36.21 -1.41
CA LYS A 409 29.72 36.35 -2.59
C LYS A 409 30.54 36.42 -3.89
N ALA A 410 31.64 37.16 -3.91
CA ALA A 410 32.54 37.26 -5.06
C ALA A 410 33.30 35.96 -5.32
N LYS A 411 33.77 35.27 -4.28
CA LYS A 411 34.44 33.97 -4.38
C LYS A 411 33.52 32.89 -4.93
N TRP A 412 32.26 32.88 -4.50
CA TRP A 412 31.24 32.00 -5.05
C TRP A 412 30.97 32.30 -6.53
N ALA A 413 30.90 33.58 -6.91
CA ALA A 413 30.77 33.99 -8.30
C ALA A 413 32.00 33.63 -9.16
N ASP A 414 33.22 33.70 -8.62
CA ASP A 414 34.45 33.33 -9.32
C ASP A 414 34.62 31.81 -9.44
N SER A 415 34.19 31.03 -8.44
CA SER A 415 34.13 29.57 -8.54
C SER A 415 33.08 29.05 -9.53
N MET A 416 32.18 29.93 -10.01
CA MET A 416 31.22 29.65 -11.08
C MET A 416 31.73 29.99 -12.49
N ASN A 417 32.90 30.64 -12.61
CA ASN A 417 33.52 30.98 -13.91
C ASN A 417 34.68 30.06 -14.31
N TYR A 418 35.09 29.14 -13.43
CA TYR A 418 35.98 28.04 -13.74
C TYR A 418 35.28 26.73 -13.40
N SER A 419 35.18 25.85 -14.40
CA SER A 419 34.57 24.51 -14.43
C SER A 419 33.14 24.50 -14.97
#